data_AF-C6CIB9-F1
#
_entry.id   AF-C6CIB9-F1
#
_cell.length_a   1.000
_cell.length_b   1.000
_cell.length_c   1.000
_cell.angle_alpha   90.00
_cell.angle_beta   90.00
_cell.angle_gamma   90.00
#
_symmetry.space_group_name_H-M   'P 1'
#
loop_
_entity.id
_entity.type
_entity.pdbx_description
1 polymer ?
#
loop_
_entity_poly.entity_id
_entity_poly.type
_entity_poly.pdbx_seq_one_letter_code
_entity_poly.pdbx_strand_id
1 'polypeptide(L)'
;MKHKIRRRNQRWLSEQYRYAVLNDLPMSFFTHISTQRAEMNNAMRLKRRGKLLPCWERATFFPGSVSLPFISSRGKIYYYQTFFEKADVPESYQAHWLEPVDDEDD
;
A
#
# COMPACT_ATOMS: atom_id res chain seq x y z
N MET A 1 1.38 13.76 31.16
CA MET A 1 1.36 12.98 29.89
C MET A 1 2.36 13.46 28.84
N LYS A 2 2.45 14.77 28.55
CA LYS A 2 3.34 15.34 27.51
C LYS A 2 4.83 14.93 27.65
N HIS A 3 5.36 14.90 28.87
CA HIS A 3 6.75 14.47 29.12
C HIS A 3 7.03 13.01 28.74
N LYS A 4 6.07 12.10 28.98
CA LYS A 4 6.22 10.67 28.65
C LYS A 4 6.30 10.46 27.13
N ILE A 5 5.44 11.14 26.39
CA ILE A 5 5.44 11.14 24.92
C ILE A 5 6.77 11.72 24.40
N ARG A 6 7.19 12.87 24.93
CA ARG A 6 8.47 13.50 24.54
C ARG A 6 9.66 12.56 24.76
N ARG A 7 9.77 11.94 25.93
CA ARG A 7 10.85 10.98 26.25
C ARG A 7 10.82 9.76 25.32
N ARG A 8 9.63 9.22 25.03
CA ARG A 8 9.49 8.08 24.11
C ARG A 8 9.96 8.46 22.70
N ASN A 9 9.50 9.61 22.18
CA ASN A 9 9.86 10.08 20.85
C ASN A 9 11.35 10.37 20.74
N GLN A 10 11.96 10.98 21.77
CA GLN A 10 13.40 11.24 21.80
C GLN A 10 14.21 9.95 21.77
N ARG A 11 13.85 8.94 22.57
CA ARG A 11 14.52 7.63 22.54
C ARG A 11 14.43 6.99 21.16
N TRP A 12 13.22 6.98 20.59
CA TRP A 12 13.00 6.40 19.28
C TRP A 12 13.80 7.12 18.18
N LEU A 13 13.78 8.45 18.13
CA LEU A 13 14.58 9.23 17.16
C LEU A 13 16.09 8.99 17.34
N SER A 14 16.56 8.88 18.58
CA SER A 14 17.97 8.60 18.86
C SER A 14 18.40 7.22 18.33
N GLU A 15 17.51 6.24 18.42
CA GLU A 15 17.74 4.89 17.89
C GLU A 15 17.74 4.89 16.35
N GLN A 16 16.77 5.57 15.72
CA GLN A 16 16.77 5.68 14.26
C GLN A 16 18.01 6.42 13.74
N TYR A 17 18.48 7.46 14.44
CA TYR A 17 19.73 8.15 14.11
C TYR A 17 20.94 7.21 14.14
N ARG A 18 21.02 6.31 15.13
CA ARG A 18 22.08 5.30 15.18
C ARG A 18 22.02 4.38 13.96
N TYR A 19 20.83 3.93 13.55
CA TYR A 19 20.70 3.11 12.34
C TYR A 19 21.10 3.88 11.08
N ALA A 20 20.74 5.16 10.98
CA ALA A 20 21.15 6.02 9.87
C ALA A 20 22.68 6.10 9.74
N VAL A 21 23.38 6.36 10.86
CA VAL A 21 24.85 6.40 10.90
C VAL A 21 25.47 5.04 10.57
N LEU A 22 24.96 3.95 11.15
CA LEU A 22 25.53 2.60 10.95
C LEU A 22 25.39 2.09 9.51
N ASN A 23 24.34 2.51 8.80
CA ASN A 23 24.06 2.06 7.45
C ASN A 23 24.46 3.08 6.37
N ASP A 24 25.03 4.23 6.76
CA ASP A 24 25.34 5.35 5.86
C ASP A 24 24.14 5.77 4.99
N LEU A 25 22.96 5.85 5.63
CA LEU A 25 21.70 6.19 4.97
C LEU A 25 21.07 7.43 5.60
N PRO A 26 20.33 8.24 4.82
CA PRO A 26 19.71 9.45 5.34
C PRO A 26 18.63 9.12 6.38
N MET A 27 18.51 9.98 7.39
CA MET A 27 17.50 9.85 8.46
C MET A 27 16.06 9.78 7.89
N SER A 28 15.81 10.43 6.77
CA SER A 28 14.52 10.38 6.06
C SER A 28 14.12 8.94 5.72
N PHE A 29 15.06 8.07 5.36
CA PHE A 29 14.80 6.67 5.03
C PHE A 29 14.12 5.92 6.19
N PHE A 30 14.70 5.98 7.39
CA PHE A 30 14.17 5.26 8.57
C PHE A 30 12.86 5.86 9.10
N THR A 31 12.70 7.18 9.00
CA THR A 31 11.44 7.83 9.37
C THR A 31 10.32 7.55 8.36
N HIS A 32 10.65 7.41 7.07
CA HIS A 32 9.70 7.02 6.02
C HIS A 32 9.23 5.58 6.19
N ILE A 33 10.12 4.61 6.47
CA ILE A 33 9.74 3.21 6.75
C ILE A 33 8.69 3.15 7.86
N SER A 34 8.92 3.94 8.91
CA SER A 34 8.04 3.96 10.08
C SER A 34 6.68 4.56 9.76
N THR A 35 6.66 5.57 8.89
CA THR A 35 5.44 6.17 8.37
C THR A 35 4.67 5.18 7.49
N GLN A 36 5.33 4.53 6.53
CA GLN A 36 4.74 3.49 5.68
C GLN A 36 4.15 2.34 6.52
N ARG A 37 4.88 1.90 7.55
CA ARG A 37 4.40 0.85 8.46
C ARG A 37 3.16 1.29 9.25
N ALA A 38 3.12 2.55 9.70
CA ALA A 38 1.95 3.10 10.37
C ALA A 38 0.74 3.18 9.42
N GLU A 39 0.96 3.58 8.16
CA GLU A 39 -0.09 3.61 7.14
C GLU A 39 -0.62 2.21 6.82
N MET A 40 0.26 1.22 6.67
CA MET A 40 -0.12 -0.17 6.43
C MET A 40 -0.89 -0.77 7.62
N ASN A 41 -0.45 -0.51 8.86
CA ASN A 41 -1.19 -0.91 10.06
C ASN A 41 -2.58 -0.28 10.11
N ASN A 42 -2.70 0.99 9.74
CA ASN A 42 -3.99 1.67 9.64
C ASN A 42 -4.86 1.07 8.53
N ALA A 43 -4.29 0.73 7.38
CA ALA A 43 -4.98 0.03 6.30
C ALA A 43 -5.58 -1.30 6.79
N MET A 44 -4.75 -2.13 7.44
CA MET A 44 -5.19 -3.43 8.00
C MET A 44 -6.27 -3.28 9.06
N ARG A 45 -6.22 -2.21 9.87
CA ARG A 45 -7.27 -1.89 10.84
C ARG A 45 -8.58 -1.50 10.15
N LEU A 46 -8.52 -0.68 9.10
CA LEU A 46 -9.69 -0.25 8.34
C LEU A 46 -10.32 -1.41 7.55
N LYS A 47 -9.49 -2.27 6.94
CA LYS A 47 -9.92 -3.51 6.28
C LYS A 47 -10.71 -4.41 7.22
N ARG A 48 -10.17 -4.69 8.42
CA ARG A 48 -10.86 -5.48 9.45
C ARG A 48 -12.19 -4.89 9.93
N ARG A 49 -12.39 -3.58 9.76
CA ARG A 49 -13.62 -2.87 10.13
C ARG A 49 -14.59 -2.71 8.95
N GLY A 50 -14.29 -3.28 7.78
CA GLY A 50 -15.11 -3.10 6.57
C GLY A 50 -15.13 -1.65 6.04
N LYS A 51 -14.14 -0.82 6.42
CA LYS A 51 -14.08 0.61 6.03
C LYS A 51 -13.17 0.89 4.84
N LEU A 52 -12.54 -0.16 4.31
CA LEU A 52 -11.78 -0.14 3.08
C LEU A 52 -12.50 -1.06 2.11
N LEU A 53 -13.03 -0.47 1.04
CA LEU A 53 -13.80 -1.19 0.04
C LEU A 53 -13.02 -1.23 -1.28
N PRO A 54 -13.12 -2.34 -2.02
CA PRO A 54 -12.64 -2.38 -3.39
C PRO A 54 -13.42 -1.37 -4.25
N CYS A 55 -12.73 -0.64 -5.12
CA CYS A 55 -13.35 0.33 -6.02
C CYS A 55 -13.09 -0.07 -7.47
N TRP A 56 -13.97 -0.92 -8.00
CA TRP A 56 -13.85 -1.44 -9.37
C TRP A 56 -14.00 -0.36 -10.45
N GLU A 57 -14.78 0.70 -10.19
CA GLU A 57 -14.87 1.88 -11.06
C GLU A 57 -13.53 2.59 -11.28
N ARG A 58 -12.55 2.37 -10.40
CA ARG A 58 -11.20 2.93 -10.48
C ARG A 58 -10.13 1.86 -10.70
N ALA A 59 -10.53 0.64 -11.04
CA ALA A 59 -9.58 -0.42 -11.37
C ALA A 59 -8.82 -0.06 -12.65
N THR A 60 -7.53 -0.38 -12.70
CA THR A 60 -6.71 -0.21 -13.90
C THR A 60 -6.44 -1.58 -14.51
N PHE A 61 -6.78 -1.72 -15.78
CA PHE A 61 -6.60 -2.96 -16.54
C PHE A 61 -5.32 -2.85 -17.35
N PHE A 62 -4.45 -3.84 -17.19
CA PHE A 62 -3.21 -4.02 -17.92
C PHE A 62 -3.30 -5.34 -18.70
N PRO A 63 -2.51 -5.54 -19.76
CA PRO A 63 -2.39 -6.85 -20.39
C PRO A 63 -2.07 -7.93 -19.35
N GLY A 64 -2.94 -8.93 -19.25
CA GLY A 64 -2.80 -10.06 -18.32
C GLY A 64 -2.99 -9.75 -16.84
N SER A 65 -3.36 -8.53 -16.44
CA SER A 65 -3.59 -8.23 -15.01
C SER A 65 -4.51 -7.04 -14.74
N VAL A 66 -5.09 -7.00 -13.54
CA VAL A 66 -5.93 -5.89 -13.08
C VAL A 66 -5.45 -5.41 -11.72
N SER A 67 -5.24 -4.10 -11.58
CA SER A 67 -4.93 -3.47 -10.30
C SER A 67 -6.17 -2.78 -9.72
N LEU A 68 -6.67 -3.31 -8.60
CA LEU A 68 -7.87 -2.85 -7.93
C LEU A 68 -7.51 -2.01 -6.68
N PRO A 69 -7.82 -0.70 -6.66
CA PRO A 69 -7.61 0.12 -5.47
C PRO A 69 -8.60 -0.21 -4.35
N PHE A 70 -8.09 -0.29 -3.13
CA PHE A 70 -8.90 -0.28 -1.91
C PHE A 70 -8.94 1.12 -1.31
N ILE A 71 -10.15 1.66 -1.21
CA ILE A 71 -10.38 3.07 -0.92
C ILE A 71 -11.18 3.22 0.37
N SER A 72 -10.79 4.20 1.18
CA SER A 72 -11.56 4.61 2.36
C SER A 72 -12.81 5.40 1.95
N SER A 73 -13.75 5.56 2.88
CA SER A 73 -14.94 6.42 2.68
C SER A 73 -14.63 7.89 2.35
N ARG A 74 -13.39 8.34 2.54
CA ARG A 74 -12.92 9.69 2.20
C ARG A 74 -12.20 9.76 0.85
N GLY A 75 -12.18 8.69 0.06
CA GLY A 75 -11.53 8.66 -1.25
C GLY A 75 -10.02 8.41 -1.22
N LYS A 76 -9.37 8.31 -0.04
CA LYS A 76 -7.95 7.92 0.06
C LYS A 76 -7.77 6.45 -0.31
N ILE A 77 -6.86 6.19 -1.25
CA ILE A 77 -6.38 4.85 -1.61
C ILE A 77 -5.33 4.40 -0.60
N TYR A 78 -5.43 3.16 -0.13
CA TYR A 78 -4.49 2.60 0.85
C TYR A 78 -3.57 1.54 0.27
N TYR A 79 -4.09 0.67 -0.58
CA TYR A 79 -3.32 -0.35 -1.28
C TYR A 79 -4.06 -0.76 -2.55
N TYR A 80 -3.34 -1.48 -3.42
CA TYR A 80 -3.90 -2.13 -4.59
C TYR A 80 -3.87 -3.64 -4.38
N GLN A 81 -4.90 -4.32 -4.85
CA GLN A 81 -4.91 -5.77 -5.02
C GLN A 81 -4.78 -6.06 -6.51
N THR A 82 -3.82 -6.90 -6.87
CA THR A 82 -3.62 -7.29 -8.27
C THR A 82 -4.24 -8.66 -8.52
N PHE A 83 -4.95 -8.78 -9.63
CA PHE A 83 -5.49 -10.03 -10.16
C PHE A 83 -4.73 -10.38 -11.43
N PHE A 84 -4.36 -11.65 -11.58
CA PHE A 84 -3.61 -12.16 -12.74
C PHE A 84 -4.43 -13.15 -13.58
N GLU A 85 -5.62 -13.50 -13.11
CA GLU A 85 -6.53 -14.39 -13.82
C GLU A 85 -7.85 -13.66 -14.08
N LYS A 86 -8.33 -13.74 -15.32
CA LYS A 86 -9.62 -13.16 -15.73
C LYS A 86 -10.78 -13.70 -14.90
N ALA A 87 -10.72 -14.97 -14.49
CA ALA A 87 -11.73 -15.63 -13.68
C ALA A 87 -11.89 -15.03 -12.28
N ASP A 88 -10.84 -14.42 -11.72
CA ASP A 88 -10.90 -13.77 -10.40
C ASP A 88 -11.51 -12.36 -10.46
N VAL A 89 -11.70 -11.80 -11.65
CA VAL A 89 -12.35 -10.51 -11.87
C VAL A 89 -13.87 -10.73 -11.92
N PRO A 90 -14.69 -9.89 -11.27
CA PRO A 90 -16.14 -10.00 -11.34
C PRO A 90 -16.61 -9.92 -12.80
N GLU A 91 -17.61 -10.73 -13.15
CA GLU A 91 -18.10 -10.91 -14.51
C GLU A 91 -18.39 -9.57 -15.23
N SER A 92 -18.99 -8.61 -14.54
CA SER A 92 -19.30 -7.28 -15.08
C SER A 92 -18.07 -6.48 -15.52
N TYR A 93 -16.88 -6.83 -15.02
CA TYR A 93 -15.61 -6.18 -15.33
C TYR A 93 -14.68 -7.04 -16.20
N GLN A 94 -15.01 -8.31 -16.44
CA GLN A 94 -14.19 -9.18 -17.30
C GLN A 94 -14.15 -8.71 -18.76
N ALA A 95 -15.16 -7.97 -19.22
CA ALA A 95 -15.16 -7.36 -20.55
C ALA A 95 -14.05 -6.31 -20.75
N HIS A 96 -13.49 -5.76 -19.66
CA HIS A 96 -12.36 -4.83 -19.70
C HIS A 96 -11.01 -5.55 -19.60
N TRP A 97 -11.00 -6.88 -19.47
CA TRP A 97 -9.76 -7.66 -19.44
C TRP A 97 -9.00 -7.49 -20.75
N LEU A 98 -7.71 -7.17 -20.61
CA LEU A 98 -6.78 -7.12 -21.72
C LEU A 98 -6.02 -8.44 -21.72
N GLU A 99 -6.12 -9.19 -22.81
CA GLU A 99 -5.34 -10.42 -22.95
C GLU A 99 -3.83 -10.10 -22.87
N PRO A 100 -3.01 -11.01 -22.32
CA PRO A 100 -1.56 -10.84 -22.31
C PRO A 100 -1.06 -10.59 -23.74
N VAL A 101 -0.04 -9.74 -23.88
CA VAL A 101 0.68 -9.63 -25.14
C VAL A 101 1.65 -10.81 -25.17
N ASP A 102 1.45 -11.73 -26.10
CA ASP A 102 2.43 -12.78 -26.37
C ASP A 102 3.64 -12.09 -27.01
N ASP A 103 4.70 -11.87 -26.24
CA ASP A 103 6.01 -11.50 -26.77
C ASP A 103 6.65 -12.77 -27.40
N GLU A 104 5.99 -13.38 -28.39
CA GLU A 104 6.59 -14.38 -29.28
C GLU A 104 6.99 -13.69 -30.59
N ASP A 105 8.02 -12.86 -30.53
CA ASP A 105 8.81 -12.45 -31.70
C ASP A 105 10.19 -11.94 -31.19
N ASP A 106 11.12 -12.88 -30.98
CA ASP A 106 12.58 -12.66 -30.98
C ASP A 106 13.31 -13.95 -31.42
#